data_AF-A0A2E9WKL9-F1
#
_entry.id   AF-A0A2E9WKL9-F1
#
_cell.length_a   1.000
_cell.length_b   1.000
_cell.length_c   1.000
_cell.angle_alpha   90.00
_cell.angle_beta   90.00
_cell.angle_gamma   90.00
#
_symmetry.space_group_name_H-M   'P 1'
#
loop_
_entity.id
_entity.type
_entity.pdbx_description
1 polymer ?
#
loop_
_entity_poly.entity_id
_entity_poly.type
_entity_poly.pdbx_seq_one_letter_code
_entity_poly.pdbx_strand_id
1 'polypeptide(L)' 'MEKTVIVGLVNRNQNQKKSQEYLDELEFLSITAGGVVEKRFTQRIETPNPSTLIGKGKMDEIGTYVKAK' A
#
# COMPACT_ATOMS: atom_id res chain seq x y z
N MET A 1 2.84 -12.14 -15.72
CA MET A 1 2.17 -11.22 -14.79
C MET A 1 2.88 -11.31 -13.46
N GLU A 2 3.26 -10.16 -12.89
CA GLU A 2 3.93 -10.11 -11.60
C GLU A 2 2.90 -9.98 -10.48
N LYS A 3 3.12 -10.66 -9.35
CA LYS A 3 2.29 -10.50 -8.17
C LYS A 3 2.65 -9.20 -7.46
N THR A 4 1.67 -8.37 -7.15
CA THR A 4 1.87 -7.03 -6.62
C THR A 4 1.08 -6.84 -5.33
N VAL A 5 1.68 -6.16 -4.36
CA VAL A 5 0.99 -5.60 -3.20
C VAL A 5 1.07 -4.08 -3.26
N ILE A 6 -0.03 -3.42 -2.91
CA ILE A 6 -0.09 -1.96 -2.86
C ILE A 6 -0.09 -1.51 -1.41
N VAL A 7 0.61 -0.41 -1.11
CA VAL A 7 0.71 0.16 0.24
C VAL A 7 0.33 1.64 0.20
N GLY A 8 -0.72 2.02 0.93
CA GLY A 8 -1.22 3.39 1.03
C GLY A 8 -1.05 4.00 2.41
N LEU A 9 -0.87 5.33 2.45
CA LEU A 9 -0.86 6.11 3.68
C LEU A 9 -2.17 6.87 3.86
N VAL A 10 -2.60 7.02 5.10
CA VAL A 10 -3.76 7.83 5.50
C VAL A 10 -3.32 8.82 6.55
N ASN A 11 -3.53 10.11 6.30
CA ASN A 11 -3.18 11.20 7.22
C ASN A 11 -4.19 12.36 7.11
N ARG A 12 -3.94 13.48 7.80
CA ARG A 12 -4.86 14.64 7.76
C ARG A 12 -4.97 15.27 6.37
N ASN A 13 -3.91 15.24 5.58
CA ASN A 13 -3.88 15.82 4.23
C ASN A 13 -4.50 14.89 3.18
N GLN A 14 -4.51 13.58 3.46
CA GLN A 14 -5.08 12.51 2.64
C GLN A 14 -5.95 11.64 3.54
N ASN A 15 -7.20 12.07 3.71
CA ASN A 15 -8.20 11.32 4.48
C ASN A 15 -8.57 10.00 3.79
N GLN A 16 -9.31 9.15 4.50
CA GLN A 16 -9.60 7.79 4.05
C GLN A 16 -10.22 7.70 2.64
N LYS A 17 -11.14 8.62 2.30
CA LYS A 17 -11.78 8.65 0.98
C LYS A 17 -10.76 8.93 -0.12
N LYS A 18 -9.96 9.99 0.06
CA LYS A 18 -8.94 10.38 -0.91
C LYS A 18 -7.84 9.32 -1.06
N SER A 19 -7.43 8.69 0.04
CA SER A 19 -6.50 7.56 -0.02
C SER A 19 -7.09 6.36 -0.77
N GLN A 20 -8.39 6.10 -0.63
CA GLN A 20 -9.04 5.02 -1.37
C GLN A 20 -9.06 5.30 -2.88
N GLU A 21 -9.41 6.52 -3.29
CA GLU A 21 -9.40 6.95 -4.70
C GLU A 21 -8.00 6.78 -5.33
N TYR A 22 -6.94 7.18 -4.62
CA TYR A 22 -5.56 6.99 -5.08
C TYR A 22 -5.15 5.51 -5.17
N LEU A 23 -5.64 4.68 -4.27
CA LEU A 23 -5.37 3.24 -4.31
C LEU A 23 -6.10 2.55 -5.46
N ASP A 24 -7.31 3.00 -5.79
CA ASP A 24 -8.07 2.50 -6.94
C ASP A 24 -7.38 2.87 -8.26
N GLU A 25 -6.91 4.11 -8.39
CA GLU A 25 -6.12 4.54 -9.55
C GLU A 25 -4.80 3.77 -9.65
N LEU A 26 -4.07 3.60 -8.53
CA LEU A 26 -2.80 2.86 -8.53
C LEU A 26 -2.99 1.37 -8.87
N GLU A 27 -4.08 0.75 -8.46
CA GLU A 27 -4.41 -0.61 -8.87
C GLU A 27 -4.69 -0.70 -10.36
N PHE A 28 -5.47 0.23 -10.92
CA PHE A 28 -5.70 0.30 -12.37
C PHE A 28 -4.38 0.44 -13.15
N LEU A 29 -3.51 1.35 -12.72
CA LEU A 29 -2.18 1.52 -13.31
C LEU A 29 -1.32 0.25 -13.19
N SER A 30 -1.37 -0.44 -12.05
CA SER A 30 -0.64 -1.69 -11.83
C SER A 30 -1.12 -2.81 -12.76
N ILE A 31 -2.44 -2.93 -12.95
CA ILE A 31 -3.05 -3.92 -13.85
C ILE A 31 -2.65 -3.64 -15.31
N THR A 32 -2.73 -2.38 -15.75
CA THR A 32 -2.36 -2.00 -17.12
C THR A 32 -0.86 -2.18 -17.41
N ALA A 33 -0.01 -2.12 -16.37
CA ALA A 33 1.41 -2.45 -16.45
C ALA A 33 1.73 -3.96 -16.42
N GLY A 34 0.72 -4.83 -16.34
CA GLY A 34 0.88 -6.29 -16.31
C GLY A 34 1.09 -6.90 -14.92
N GLY A 35 0.86 -6.12 -13.87
CA GLY A 35 0.80 -6.58 -12.47
C GLY A 35 -0.55 -7.20 -12.13
N VAL A 36 -0.55 -8.09 -11.13
CA VAL A 36 -1.76 -8.67 -10.52
C VAL A 36 -1.75 -8.26 -9.06
N VAL A 37 -2.68 -7.39 -8.68
CA VAL A 37 -2.77 -6.88 -7.30
C VAL A 37 -3.42 -7.93 -6.41
N GLU A 38 -2.62 -8.54 -5.53
CA GLU A 38 -3.04 -9.61 -4.63
C GLU A 38 -3.62 -9.06 -3.30
N LYS A 39 -3.12 -7.90 -2.86
CA LYS A 39 -3.55 -7.26 -1.62
C LYS A 39 -3.19 -5.78 -1.58
N ARG A 40 -4.04 -5.01 -0.91
CA ARG A 40 -3.80 -3.62 -0.54
C ARG A 40 -3.61 -3.52 0.98
N PHE A 41 -2.61 -2.77 1.41
CA PHE A 41 -2.36 -2.42 2.79
C PHE A 41 -2.51 -0.93 2.97
N THR A 42 -3.03 -0.51 4.13
CA THR A 42 -3.04 0.90 4.51
C THR A 42 -2.44 1.07 5.89
N GLN A 43 -1.80 2.22 6.10
CA GLN A 43 -1.37 2.65 7.43
C GLN A 43 -1.79 4.10 7.67
N ARG A 44 -2.48 4.31 8.79
CA ARG A 44 -2.70 5.65 9.31
C ARG A 44 -1.45 6.13 10.04
N ILE A 45 -0.84 7.21 9.57
CA ILE A 45 0.36 7.80 10.17
C ILE A 45 0.45 9.28 9.82
N GLU A 46 0.65 10.15 10.81
CA GLU A 46 0.76 11.61 10.56
C GLU A 46 2.13 11.97 9.99
N THR A 47 3.21 11.38 10.52
CA THR A 47 4.58 11.59 10.05
C THR A 47 5.16 10.26 9.53
N PRO A 48 5.24 10.06 8.21
CA PRO A 48 5.81 8.85 7.63
C PRO A 48 7.24 8.60 8.09
N ASN A 49 7.62 7.32 8.21
CA ASN A 49 9.03 6.99 8.44
C ASN A 49 9.85 7.41 7.20
N PRO A 50 10.97 8.13 7.33
CA PRO A 50 11.71 8.63 6.18
C PRO A 50 12.34 7.51 5.31
N SER A 51 12.66 6.35 5.87
CA SER A 51 13.27 5.25 5.11
C SER A 51 12.24 4.28 4.52
N THR A 52 11.12 4.06 5.22
CA THR A 52 10.14 3.03 4.83
C THR A 52 8.76 3.56 4.50
N LEU A 53 8.47 4.84 4.77
CA LEU A 53 7.15 5.50 4.74
C LEU A 53 6.11 4.93 5.72
N ILE A 54 6.15 3.63 5.97
CA ILE A 54 5.34 2.89 6.94
C ILE A 54 6.12 2.58 8.22
N GLY A 55 5.43 2.23 9.30
CA GLY A 55 6.04 1.81 10.55
C GLY A 55 6.55 0.36 10.51
N LYS A 56 7.49 0.02 11.40
CA LYS A 56 8.08 -1.32 11.50
C LYS A 56 7.04 -2.44 11.56
N GLY A 57 6.01 -2.31 12.41
CA GLY A 57 4.97 -3.33 12.53
C GLY A 57 4.20 -3.60 11.23
N LYS A 58 3.94 -2.55 10.43
CA LYS A 58 3.29 -2.72 9.11
C LYS A 58 4.24 -3.35 8.10
N MET A 59 5.52 -3.02 8.14
CA MET A 59 6.54 -3.66 7.31
C MET A 59 6.66 -5.15 7.63
N ASP A 60 6.67 -5.52 8.91
CA ASP A 60 6.72 -6.91 9.36
C ASP A 60 5.45 -7.69 8.93
N GLU A 61 4.27 -7.06 9.01
CA GLU A 61 3.00 -7.62 8.51
C GLU A 61 3.04 -7.91 7.01
N ILE A 62 3.49 -6.94 6.21
CA ILE A 62 3.61 -7.08 4.76
C ILE A 62 4.64 -8.17 4.43
N GLY A 63 5.79 -8.15 5.09
CA GLY A 63 6.84 -9.15 4.90
C GLY A 63 6.35 -10.57 5.24
N THR A 64 5.54 -10.72 6.28
CA THR A 64 4.92 -12.00 6.65
C THR A 64 3.95 -12.45 5.57
N TYR A 65 3.10 -11.55 5.06
CA TYR A 65 2.17 -11.85 3.97
C TYR A 65 2.90 -12.30 2.70
N VAL A 66 3.96 -11.59 2.30
CA VAL A 66 4.74 -11.92 1.10
C VAL A 66 5.45 -13.26 1.24
N LYS A 67 6.02 -13.57 2.42
CA LYS A 67 6.71 -14.85 2.66
C LYS A 67 5.78 -16.07 2.71
N ALA A 68 4.50 -15.86 3.03
CA ALA A 68 3.50 -16.92 3.11
C ALA A 68 2.85 -17.27 1.76
N LYS A 69 3.25 -16.60 0.68
CA LYS A 69 2.69 -16.69 -0.68
C LYS A 69 3.72 -17.17 -1.69
#